data_AF-A0A2P2L3F0-F1
#
_entry.id   AF-A0A2P2L3F0-F1
#
_cell.length_a   1.000
_cell.length_b   1.000
_cell.length_c   1.000
_cell.angle_alpha   90.00
_cell.angle_beta   90.00
_cell.angle_gamma   90.00
#
_symmetry.space_group_name_H-M   'P 1'
#
loop_
_entity.id
_entity.type
_entity.pdbx_description
1 polymer ?
#
loop_
_entity_poly.entity_id
_entity_poly.type
_entity_poly.pdbx_seq_one_letter_code
_entity_poly.pdbx_strand_id
1 'polypeptide(L)'
;MKLTLYGNWQGLFLSVLQQDSEIRYAAYRIISGLVTRPWCLMEICSKEEIIKKVTDPTTETTKMGMEGRYNCCKAIHKAFVSSSKLSSNSALAGIAAKLQEAVSRGPYLTGKVQEAQPAVMTAERF
;
A
#
# COMPACT_ATOMS: atom_id res chain seq x y z
N MET A 1 29.48 -14.53 9.02
CA MET A 1 29.93 -13.20 8.60
C MET A 1 28.79 -12.55 7.81
N LYS A 2 27.93 -11.76 8.46
CA LYS A 2 26.81 -11.04 7.81
C LYS A 2 27.39 -9.78 7.20
N LEU A 3 27.32 -9.62 5.89
CA LEU A 3 27.58 -8.32 5.26
C LEU A 3 26.46 -7.35 5.66
N THR A 4 26.75 -6.51 6.65
CA THR A 4 26.05 -5.26 6.91
C THR A 4 26.48 -4.23 5.87
N LEU A 5 25.97 -4.37 4.64
CA LEU A 5 25.86 -3.25 3.73
C LEU A 5 24.69 -2.40 4.25
N TYR A 6 24.98 -1.46 5.17
CA TYR A 6 24.03 -0.52 5.76
C TYR A 6 23.54 0.49 4.71
N GLY A 7 22.75 0.04 3.74
CA GLY A 7 21.82 0.93 3.04
C GLY A 7 20.60 1.13 3.93
N ASN A 8 20.20 2.37 4.22
CA ASN A 8 18.93 2.65 4.89
C ASN A 8 17.77 2.44 3.91
N TRP A 9 17.51 1.17 3.54
CA TRP A 9 16.52 0.80 2.53
C TRP A 9 15.11 1.20 2.95
N GLN A 10 14.73 1.00 4.22
CA GLN A 10 13.45 1.51 4.70
C GLN A 10 13.30 3.03 4.55
N GLY A 11 14.38 3.79 4.75
CA GLY A 11 14.41 5.25 4.55
C GLY A 11 14.23 5.64 3.09
N LEU A 12 14.89 4.93 2.17
CA LEU A 12 14.74 5.13 0.73
C LEU A 12 13.32 4.80 0.26
N PHE A 13 12.75 3.65 0.67
CA PHE A 13 11.39 3.30 0.28
C PHE A 13 10.38 4.32 0.79
N LEU A 14 10.51 4.76 2.05
CA LEU A 14 9.63 5.76 2.63
C LEU A 14 9.76 7.11 1.90
N SER A 15 10.98 7.57 1.60
CA SER A 15 11.19 8.85 0.94
C SER A 15 10.57 8.88 -0.46
N VAL A 16 10.71 7.79 -1.23
CA VAL A 16 10.09 7.67 -2.57
C VAL A 16 8.56 7.55 -2.47
N LEU A 17 8.03 6.81 -1.49
CA LEU A 17 6.58 6.74 -1.24
C LEU A 17 5.99 8.07 -0.76
N GLN A 18 6.81 9.00 -0.27
CA GLN A 18 6.37 10.34 0.13
C GLN A 18 6.39 11.36 -1.02
N GLN A 19 6.98 11.04 -2.18
CA GLN A 19 7.02 11.93 -3.35
C GLN A 19 5.66 12.09 -4.02
N ASP A 20 5.60 12.84 -5.12
CA ASP A 20 4.38 13.00 -5.91
C ASP A 20 3.85 11.68 -6.49
N SER A 21 2.57 11.70 -6.90
CA SER A 21 1.82 10.50 -7.30
C SER A 21 2.50 9.65 -8.38
N GLU A 22 3.18 10.26 -9.35
CA GLU A 22 3.88 9.53 -10.41
C GLU A 22 5.09 8.74 -9.89
N ILE A 23 5.89 9.37 -9.02
CA ILE A 23 7.06 8.74 -8.40
C ILE A 23 6.63 7.65 -7.42
N ARG A 24 5.62 7.93 -6.60
CA ARG A 24 5.04 6.95 -5.69
C ARG A 24 4.44 5.76 -6.45
N TYR A 25 3.79 6.00 -7.60
CA TYR A 25 3.29 4.93 -8.47
C TYR A 25 4.41 4.03 -9.02
N ALA A 26 5.52 4.62 -9.47
CA ALA A 26 6.69 3.84 -9.87
C ALA A 26 7.26 3.03 -8.69
N ALA A 27 7.29 3.61 -7.49
CA ALA A 27 7.72 2.93 -6.27
C ALA A 27 6.86 1.70 -5.96
N TYR A 28 5.53 1.81 -6.09
CA TYR A 28 4.63 0.68 -5.90
C TYR A 28 4.97 -0.50 -6.83
N ARG A 29 5.30 -0.23 -8.10
CA ARG A 29 5.72 -1.28 -9.05
C ARG A 29 7.02 -1.94 -8.62
N ILE A 30 8.03 -1.13 -8.25
CA ILE A 30 9.34 -1.61 -7.82
C ILE A 30 9.20 -2.48 -6.55
N ILE A 31 8.50 -1.97 -5.54
CA ILE A 31 8.27 -2.68 -4.27
C ILE A 31 7.53 -4.00 -4.53
N SER A 32 6.50 -4.00 -5.37
CA SER A 32 5.74 -5.22 -5.72
C SER A 32 6.63 -6.36 -6.23
N GLY A 33 7.65 -6.05 -7.03
CA GLY A 33 8.62 -7.04 -7.50
C GLY A 33 9.63 -7.44 -6.42
N LEU A 34 10.16 -6.46 -5.68
CA LEU A 34 11.24 -6.67 -4.72
C LEU A 34 10.81 -7.41 -3.45
N VAL A 35 9.56 -7.27 -2.99
CA VAL A 35 9.07 -7.90 -1.75
C VAL A 35 9.06 -9.44 -1.80
N THR A 36 9.22 -10.03 -2.99
CA THR A 36 9.49 -11.47 -3.14
C THR A 36 10.84 -11.89 -2.54
N ARG A 37 11.76 -10.94 -2.32
CA ARG A 37 13.04 -11.16 -1.70
C ARG A 37 12.93 -10.97 -0.17
N PRO A 38 13.37 -11.94 0.65
CA PRO A 38 13.23 -11.86 2.11
C PRO A 38 13.82 -10.59 2.74
N TRP A 39 14.94 -10.09 2.21
CA TRP A 39 15.56 -8.86 2.71
C TRP A 39 14.65 -7.64 2.49
N CYS A 40 14.04 -7.49 1.31
CA CYS A 40 13.17 -6.35 1.01
C CYS A 40 11.89 -6.42 1.85
N LEU A 41 11.30 -7.62 1.96
CA LEU A 41 10.12 -7.82 2.80
C LEU A 41 10.39 -7.43 4.26
N MET A 42 11.56 -7.80 4.81
CA MET A 42 11.95 -7.41 6.16
C MET A 42 12.07 -5.89 6.33
N GLU A 43 12.67 -5.18 5.37
CA GLU A 43 12.80 -3.71 5.39
C GLU A 43 11.44 -3.00 5.28
N ILE A 44 10.51 -3.56 4.50
CA ILE A 44 9.15 -3.00 4.37
C ILE A 44 8.36 -3.23 5.67
N CYS A 45 8.44 -4.42 6.25
CA CYS A 45 7.73 -4.77 7.48
C CYS A 45 8.36 -4.19 8.75
N SER A 46 9.60 -3.71 8.72
CA SER A 46 10.26 -3.05 9.87
C SER A 46 9.81 -1.60 10.09
N LYS A 47 9.13 -0.98 9.11
CA LYS A 47 8.74 0.43 9.15
C LYS A 47 7.24 0.62 8.94
N GLU A 48 6.52 0.90 10.03
CA GLU A 48 5.06 1.01 10.02
C GLU A 48 4.54 2.10 9.07
N GLU A 49 5.27 3.20 8.87
CA GLU A 49 4.86 4.28 7.97
C GLU A 49 4.77 3.82 6.51
N ILE A 50 5.61 2.85 6.11
CA ILE A 50 5.52 2.22 4.78
C ILE A 50 4.23 1.42 4.68
N ILE A 51 3.94 0.58 5.68
CA ILE A 51 2.71 -0.21 5.74
C ILE A 51 1.48 0.71 5.71
N LYS A 52 1.50 1.81 6.46
CA LYS A 52 0.43 2.81 6.46
C LYS A 52 0.24 3.41 5.06
N LYS A 53 1.30 3.79 4.35
CA LYS A 53 1.21 4.36 2.99
C LYS A 53 0.66 3.39 1.95
N VAL A 54 0.96 2.11 2.03
CA VAL A 54 0.46 1.11 1.06
C VAL A 54 -0.95 0.61 1.40
N THR A 55 -1.37 0.71 2.67
CA THR A 55 -2.70 0.29 3.12
C THR A 55 -3.73 1.42 3.19
N ASP A 56 -3.30 2.68 3.33
CA ASP A 56 -4.16 3.86 3.40
C ASP A 56 -4.74 4.17 2.02
N PRO A 57 -6.06 4.03 1.86
CA PRO A 57 -6.70 4.14 0.57
C PRO A 57 -6.91 5.58 0.10
N THR A 58 -6.68 6.57 0.96
CA THR A 58 -6.71 8.00 0.60
C THR A 58 -5.39 8.50 0.02
N THR A 59 -4.33 7.66 0.03
CA THR A 59 -2.99 8.02 -0.48
C THR A 59 -2.99 8.36 -1.97
N GLU A 60 -3.91 7.78 -2.75
CA GLU A 60 -3.99 7.94 -4.20
C GLU A 60 -5.40 8.31 -4.63
N THR A 61 -5.51 9.29 -5.54
CA THR A 61 -6.79 9.80 -6.06
C THR A 61 -7.03 9.42 -7.52
N THR A 62 -5.99 9.01 -8.25
CA THR A 62 -6.09 8.56 -9.63
C THR A 62 -6.34 7.06 -9.69
N LYS A 63 -7.07 6.59 -10.72
CA LYS A 63 -7.33 5.16 -10.95
C LYS A 63 -6.02 4.34 -10.97
N MET A 64 -5.02 4.82 -11.70
CA MET A 64 -3.71 4.17 -11.81
C MET A 64 -2.98 4.11 -10.46
N GLY A 65 -2.97 5.21 -9.71
CA GLY A 65 -2.39 5.24 -8.37
C GLY A 65 -3.06 4.25 -7.42
N MET A 66 -4.40 4.24 -7.38
CA MET A 66 -5.20 3.33 -6.58
C MET A 66 -4.89 1.86 -6.87
N GLU A 67 -4.85 1.47 -8.16
CA GLU A 67 -4.49 0.12 -8.58
C GLU A 67 -3.04 -0.23 -8.25
N GLY A 68 -2.11 0.71 -8.46
CA GLY A 68 -0.69 0.54 -8.12
C GLY A 68 -0.49 0.27 -6.63
N ARG A 69 -1.10 1.10 -5.78
CA ARG A 69 -1.08 0.95 -4.33
C ARG A 69 -1.65 -0.40 -3.89
N TYR A 70 -2.82 -0.76 -4.41
CA TYR A 70 -3.47 -2.04 -4.10
C TYR A 70 -2.60 -3.24 -4.52
N ASN A 71 -2.04 -3.21 -5.73
CA ASN A 71 -1.16 -4.29 -6.21
C ASN A 71 0.10 -4.42 -5.34
N CYS A 72 0.68 -3.30 -4.91
CA CYS A 72 1.79 -3.29 -3.96
C CYS A 72 1.40 -3.90 -2.61
N CYS A 73 0.29 -3.45 -2.02
CA CYS A 73 -0.24 -4.01 -0.77
C CYS A 73 -0.50 -5.53 -0.89
N LYS A 74 -1.09 -5.97 -2.01
CA LYS A 74 -1.36 -7.39 -2.29
C LYS A 74 -0.08 -8.21 -2.44
N ALA A 75 0.95 -7.66 -3.10
CA ALA A 75 2.25 -8.32 -3.24
C ALA A 75 2.95 -8.47 -1.88
N ILE A 76 2.93 -7.43 -1.05
CA ILE A 76 3.47 -7.47 0.32
C ILE A 76 2.71 -8.51 1.15
N HIS A 77 1.38 -8.49 1.12
CA HIS A 77 0.56 -9.45 1.85
C HIS A 77 0.87 -10.90 1.44
N LYS A 78 0.92 -11.17 0.13
CA LYS A 78 1.26 -12.50 -0.39
C LYS A 78 2.64 -12.96 0.07
N ALA A 79 3.65 -12.08 -0.01
CA ALA A 79 5.01 -12.40 0.43
C ALA A 79 5.08 -12.62 1.95
N PHE A 80 4.34 -11.82 2.73
CA PHE A 80 4.24 -11.95 4.18
C PHE A 80 3.67 -13.31 4.59
N VAL A 81 2.51 -13.69 4.06
CA VAL A 81 1.85 -14.97 4.36
C VAL A 81 2.68 -16.17 3.90
N SER A 82 3.42 -16.02 2.80
CA SER A 82 4.32 -17.08 2.31
C SER A 82 5.59 -17.25 3.15
N SER A 83 5.92 -16.26 3.99
CA SER A 83 7.13 -16.28 4.81
C SER A 83 6.81 -16.78 6.21
N SER A 84 7.10 -18.06 6.48
CA SER A 84 6.87 -18.69 7.78
C SER A 84 7.45 -17.89 8.94
N LYS A 85 8.65 -17.30 8.75
CA LYS A 85 9.32 -16.45 9.74
C LYS A 85 8.52 -15.21 10.13
N LEU A 86 7.86 -14.55 9.17
CA LEU A 86 7.07 -13.35 9.44
C LEU A 86 5.66 -13.71 9.88
N SER A 87 5.03 -14.68 9.22
CA SER A 87 3.65 -15.08 9.51
C SER A 87 3.47 -15.70 10.89
N SER A 88 4.50 -16.36 11.44
CA SER A 88 4.47 -16.91 12.80
C SER A 88 4.88 -15.91 13.89
N ASN A 89 5.30 -14.70 13.52
CA ASN A 89 5.77 -13.70 14.47
C ASN A 89 4.60 -12.86 15.01
N SER A 90 4.24 -13.07 16.28
CA SER A 90 3.13 -12.37 16.93
C SER A 90 3.30 -10.85 16.96
N ALA A 91 4.54 -10.33 17.00
CA ALA A 91 4.80 -8.90 16.96
C ALA A 91 4.41 -8.26 15.61
N LEU A 92 4.33 -9.05 14.54
CA LEU A 92 3.94 -8.61 13.20
C LEU A 92 2.47 -8.90 12.86
N ALA A 93 1.70 -9.49 13.77
CA ALA A 93 0.30 -9.84 13.54
C ALA A 93 -0.56 -8.61 13.16
N GLY A 94 -0.27 -7.44 13.76
CA GLY A 94 -0.94 -6.19 13.40
C GLY A 94 -0.67 -5.74 11.96
N ILE A 95 0.53 -5.98 11.43
CA ILE A 95 0.85 -5.70 10.01
C ILE A 95 0.08 -6.65 9.10
N ALA A 96 0.04 -7.94 9.43
CA ALA A 96 -0.71 -8.94 8.67
C ALA A 96 -2.19 -8.57 8.56
N ALA A 97 -2.80 -8.18 9.68
CA ALA A 97 -4.20 -7.76 9.73
C ALA A 97 -4.47 -6.53 8.86
N LYS A 98 -3.65 -5.49 8.95
CA LYS A 98 -3.77 -4.26 8.13
C LYS A 98 -3.66 -4.56 6.63
N LEU A 99 -2.70 -5.40 6.26
CA LEU A 99 -2.49 -5.82 4.87
C LEU A 99 -3.69 -6.62 4.35
N GLN A 100 -4.18 -7.59 5.13
CA GLN A 100 -5.34 -8.40 4.77
C GLN A 100 -6.60 -7.53 4.63
N GLU A 101 -6.85 -6.63 5.57
CA GLU A 101 -7.98 -5.69 5.51
C GLU A 101 -7.90 -4.83 4.24
N ALA A 102 -6.75 -4.22 3.96
CA ALA A 102 -6.56 -3.39 2.78
C ALA A 102 -6.74 -4.18 1.46
N VAL A 103 -6.25 -5.43 1.39
CA VAL A 103 -6.46 -6.31 0.23
C VAL A 103 -7.94 -6.67 0.06
N SER A 104 -8.64 -6.95 1.16
CA SER A 104 -10.07 -7.33 1.11
C SER A 104 -10.98 -6.20 0.59
N ARG A 105 -10.61 -4.94 0.85
CA ARG A 105 -11.34 -3.76 0.33
C ARG A 105 -11.17 -3.54 -1.18
N GLY A 106 -10.12 -4.09 -1.77
CA GLY A 106 -9.80 -3.86 -3.17
C GLY A 106 -9.17 -2.48 -3.47
N PRO A 107 -8.97 -2.15 -4.75
CA PRO A 107 -8.28 -0.92 -5.16
C PRO A 107 -9.11 0.35 -5.03
N TYR A 108 -10.44 0.25 -5.10
CA TYR A 108 -11.35 1.41 -5.18
C TYR A 108 -12.26 1.48 -3.95
N LEU A 109 -12.87 2.66 -3.74
CA LEU A 109 -13.99 2.91 -2.80
C LEU A 109 -13.66 2.82 -1.31
N THR A 110 -13.07 3.89 -0.76
CA THR A 110 -12.88 4.03 0.70
C THR A 110 -13.23 5.42 1.24
N GLY A 111 -13.80 6.28 0.41
CA GLY A 111 -14.57 7.43 0.87
C GLY A 111 -16.05 7.09 0.71
N LYS A 112 -16.93 7.68 1.56
CA LYS A 112 -18.34 7.79 1.18
C LYS A 112 -18.32 8.30 -0.26
N VAL A 113 -18.88 7.53 -1.19
CA VAL A 113 -19.36 8.13 -2.43
C VAL A 113 -20.23 9.26 -1.89
N GLN A 114 -19.81 10.52 -2.03
CA GLN A 114 -20.79 11.57 -2.16
C GLN A 114 -21.57 11.08 -3.35
N GLU A 115 -22.69 10.37 -3.11
CA GLU A 115 -23.66 10.10 -4.14
C GLU A 115 -23.79 11.44 -4.85
N ALA A 116 -23.44 11.46 -6.13
CA ALA A 116 -23.73 12.59 -6.96
C ALA A 116 -25.25 12.67 -6.93
N GLN A 117 -25.80 13.41 -5.96
CA GLN A 117 -27.21 13.63 -5.86
C GLN A 117 -27.58 14.30 -7.17
N PRO A 118 -28.41 13.68 -8.02
CA PRO A 118 -28.81 14.33 -9.24
C PRO A 118 -29.51 15.62 -8.82
N ALA A 119 -28.93 16.76 -9.18
CA ALA A 119 -29.63 18.03 -9.04
C ALA A 119 -30.79 17.99 -10.05
N VAL A 120 -31.95 17.48 -9.63
CA VAL A 120 -33.19 17.52 -10.42
C VAL A 120 -33.65 18.96 -10.40
N MET A 121 -33.19 19.75 -11.36
CA MET A 121 -33.73 21.08 -11.62
C MET A 121 -35.06 20.91 -12.36
N THR A 122 -36.18 21.09 -11.65
CA THR A 122 -37.47 21.29 -12.31
C THR A 122 -37.43 22.61 -13.06
N ALA A 123 -37.59 22.56 -14.38
CA ALA A 123 -37.75 23.77 -15.19
C ALA A 123 -38.96 24.56 -14.70
N GLU A 124 -38.77 25.85 -14.41
CA GLU A 124 -39.89 26.75 -14.16
C GLU A 124 -40.77 26.80 -15.40
N ARG A 125 -42.06 26.49 -15.24
CA ARG A 125 -43.04 26.65 -16.31
C ARG A 125 -43.44 28.12 -16.38
N PHE A 126 -43.34 28.68 -17.58
CA PHE A 126 -43.86 29.99 -17.96
C PHE A 126 -45.38 30.07 -17.80
#